data_AF-A0A1V4TLP4-F1
#
_entry.id   AF-A0A1V4TLP4-F1
#
_cell.length_a   1.000
_cell.length_b   1.000
_cell.length_c   1.000
_cell.angle_alpha   90.00
_cell.angle_beta   90.00
_cell.angle_gamma   90.00
#
_symmetry.space_group_name_H-M   'P 1'
#
loop_
_entity.id
_entity.type
_entity.pdbx_description
1 polymer ?
#
loop_
_entity_poly.entity_id
_entity_poly.type
_entity_poly.pdbx_seq_one_letter_code
_entity_poly.pdbx_strand_id
1 'polypeptide(L)'
;MTTEITFTEETLRYISLFEKITKARVRDCMETEEKLVYVVDPGQANRAVGKGGENVIKLKNTTGKNIQVVEFSDDAETFIKNVFYNYGPEKVEIETRGNIVHATVTVDPAVKGRAIGKNGKNLKIARDLVNRHHNVQSISVA
;
A
#
# COMPACT_ATOMS: atom_id res chain seq x y z
N MET A 1 9.90 -0.34 18.30
CA MET A 1 10.10 -1.72 17.82
C MET A 1 9.57 -1.75 16.39
N THR A 2 10.44 -1.81 15.40
CA THR A 2 10.06 -2.07 14.01
C THR A 2 9.42 -3.45 13.95
N THR A 3 8.23 -3.56 13.37
CA THR A 3 7.60 -4.86 13.18
C THR A 3 8.38 -5.60 12.10
N GLU A 4 8.91 -6.78 12.44
CA GLU A 4 9.62 -7.60 11.47
C GLU A 4 8.63 -8.10 10.41
N ILE A 5 8.87 -7.77 9.14
CA ILE A 5 8.00 -8.15 8.04
C ILE A 5 8.26 -9.63 7.74
N THR A 6 7.31 -10.50 8.08
CA THR A 6 7.39 -11.93 7.79
C THR A 6 6.66 -12.26 6.49
N PHE A 7 7.31 -13.05 5.63
CA PHE A 7 6.72 -13.56 4.40
C PHE A 7 6.34 -15.04 4.54
N THR A 8 5.14 -15.38 4.08
CA THR A 8 4.72 -16.77 3.86
C THR A 8 5.26 -17.29 2.52
N GLU A 9 5.27 -18.61 2.33
CA GLU A 9 5.64 -19.22 1.04
C GLU A 9 4.83 -18.65 -0.14
N GLU A 10 3.54 -18.38 0.09
CA GLU A 10 2.66 -17.79 -0.91
C GLU A 10 3.08 -16.36 -1.27
N THR A 11 3.35 -15.51 -0.27
CA THR A 11 3.85 -14.15 -0.52
C THR A 11 5.21 -14.15 -1.22
N LEU A 12 6.12 -15.10 -0.91
CA LEU A 12 7.40 -15.23 -1.62
C LEU A 12 7.22 -15.61 -3.08
N ARG A 13 6.23 -16.46 -3.41
CA ARG A 13 5.87 -16.78 -4.80
C ARG A 13 5.33 -15.55 -5.54
N TYR A 14 4.46 -14.77 -4.90
CA TYR A 14 3.95 -13.52 -5.48
C TYR A 14 5.03 -12.47 -5.69
N ILE A 15 5.97 -12.33 -4.74
CA ILE A 15 7.15 -11.47 -4.86
C ILE A 15 7.98 -11.92 -6.07
N SER A 16 8.35 -13.20 -6.14
CA SER A 16 9.17 -13.75 -7.23
C SER A 16 8.53 -13.53 -8.61
N LEU A 17 7.21 -13.73 -8.72
CA LEU A 17 6.46 -13.47 -9.94
C LEU A 17 6.49 -11.98 -10.32
N PHE A 18 6.25 -11.11 -9.34
CA PHE A 18 6.27 -9.67 -9.51
C PHE A 18 7.63 -9.19 -10.03
N GLU A 19 8.72 -9.52 -9.34
CA GLU A 19 10.07 -9.08 -9.72
C GLU A 19 10.49 -9.64 -11.08
N LYS A 20 10.08 -10.88 -11.41
CA LYS A 20 10.34 -11.49 -12.72
C LYS A 20 9.71 -10.68 -13.86
N ILE A 21 8.47 -10.23 -13.69
CA ILE A 21 7.71 -9.49 -14.69
C ILE A 21 8.17 -8.03 -14.75
N THR A 22 8.24 -7.37 -13.60
CA THR A 22 8.39 -5.91 -13.54
C THR A 22 9.84 -5.44 -13.50
N LYS A 23 10.76 -6.32 -13.07
CA LYS A 23 12.16 -5.97 -12.73
C LYS A 23 12.27 -4.92 -11.61
N ALA A 24 11.19 -4.68 -10.87
CA ALA A 24 11.19 -3.83 -9.69
C ALA A 24 11.44 -4.67 -8.43
N ARG A 25 12.23 -4.14 -7.49
CA ARG A 25 12.52 -4.80 -6.22
C ARG A 25 11.37 -4.60 -5.23
N VAL A 26 10.94 -5.68 -4.61
CA VAL A 26 9.84 -5.67 -3.62
C VAL A 26 10.42 -5.63 -2.20
N ARG A 27 9.89 -4.73 -1.38
CA ARG A 27 10.17 -4.61 0.06
C ARG A 27 9.14 -5.31 0.94
N ASP A 28 7.89 -5.31 0.52
CA ASP A 28 6.78 -5.94 1.25
C ASP A 28 5.71 -6.39 0.26
N CYS A 29 5.02 -7.46 0.63
CA CYS A 29 3.90 -8.02 -0.11
C CYS A 29 2.83 -8.40 0.89
N MET A 30 1.69 -7.71 0.82
CA MET A 30 0.52 -8.04 1.62
C MET A 30 -0.57 -8.61 0.72
N GLU A 31 -0.95 -9.84 1.02
CA GLU A 31 -2.06 -10.50 0.36
C GLU A 31 -3.37 -10.29 1.13
N THR A 32 -4.42 -10.06 0.37
CA THR A 32 -5.81 -10.16 0.82
C THR A 32 -6.59 -11.03 -0.15
N GLU A 33 -7.83 -11.38 0.19
CA GLU A 33 -8.71 -12.17 -0.68
C GLU A 33 -8.84 -11.57 -2.09
N GLU A 34 -8.97 -10.24 -2.21
CA GLU A 34 -9.28 -9.56 -3.47
C GLU A 34 -8.08 -8.85 -4.12
N LYS A 35 -7.01 -8.61 -3.36
CA LYS A 35 -5.94 -7.70 -3.75
C LYS A 35 -4.57 -8.14 -3.22
N LEU A 36 -3.55 -8.04 -4.06
CA LEU A 36 -2.13 -8.08 -3.70
C LEU A 36 -1.60 -6.65 -3.65
N VAL A 37 -1.01 -6.27 -2.52
CA VAL A 37 -0.37 -4.97 -2.33
C VAL A 37 1.14 -5.16 -2.26
N TYR A 38 1.86 -4.59 -3.22
CA TYR A 38 3.31 -4.63 -3.27
C TYR A 38 3.89 -3.28 -2.87
N VAL A 39 4.82 -3.30 -1.93
CA VAL A 39 5.67 -2.14 -1.63
C VAL A 39 6.97 -2.34 -2.39
N VAL A 40 7.35 -1.37 -3.22
CA VAL A 40 8.59 -1.41 -4.01
C VAL A 40 9.59 -0.39 -3.51
N ASP A 41 10.87 -0.59 -3.88
CA ASP A 41 11.93 0.39 -3.62
C ASP A 41 11.58 1.81 -4.16
N PRO A 42 12.09 2.88 -3.53
CA PRO A 42 11.94 4.25 -4.03
C PRO A 42 12.36 4.38 -5.50
N GLY A 43 11.61 5.14 -6.29
CA GLY A 43 11.80 5.33 -7.73
C GLY A 43 11.43 4.13 -8.61
N GLN A 44 10.90 3.04 -8.07
CA GLN A 44 10.58 1.83 -8.84
C GLN A 44 9.09 1.67 -9.16
N ALA A 45 8.18 2.50 -8.63
CA ALA A 45 6.75 2.36 -8.88
C ALA A 45 6.39 2.48 -10.37
N ASN A 46 6.97 3.43 -11.10
CA ASN A 46 6.72 3.58 -12.54
C ASN A 46 7.15 2.34 -13.35
N ARG A 47 8.30 1.77 -13.02
CA ARG A 47 8.79 0.52 -13.61
C ARG A 47 7.86 -0.65 -13.26
N ALA A 48 7.48 -0.74 -11.99
CA ALA A 48 6.57 -1.74 -11.48
C ALA A 48 5.22 -1.72 -12.21
N VAL A 49 4.69 -0.53 -12.46
CA VAL A 49 3.41 -0.35 -13.16
C VAL A 49 3.53 -0.65 -14.66
N GLY A 50 4.63 -0.24 -15.29
CA GLY A 50 4.86 -0.42 -16.73
C GLY A 50 4.07 0.58 -17.59
N LYS A 51 4.35 0.62 -18.90
CA LYS A 51 3.73 1.58 -19.80
C LYS A 51 2.23 1.31 -19.90
N GLY A 52 1.41 2.30 -19.55
CA GLY A 52 -0.06 2.14 -19.53
C GLY A 52 -0.57 1.07 -18.56
N GLY A 53 0.23 0.68 -17.56
CA GLY A 53 -0.17 -0.33 -16.57
C GLY A 53 -0.04 -1.78 -17.04
N GLU A 54 0.68 -2.04 -18.13
CA GLU A 54 0.81 -3.39 -18.73
C GLU A 54 1.24 -4.48 -17.74
N ASN A 55 2.15 -4.16 -16.81
CA ASN A 55 2.65 -5.10 -15.82
C ASN A 55 1.56 -5.45 -14.79
N VAL A 56 0.85 -4.44 -14.30
CA VAL A 56 -0.27 -4.57 -13.35
C VAL A 56 -1.38 -5.42 -13.97
N ILE A 57 -1.71 -5.18 -15.24
CA ILE A 57 -2.72 -5.95 -15.98
C ILE A 57 -2.28 -7.42 -16.11
N LYS A 58 -1.03 -7.66 -16.50
CA LYS A 58 -0.49 -9.02 -16.63
C LYS A 58 -0.50 -9.78 -15.29
N LEU A 59 -0.08 -9.12 -14.21
CA LEU A 59 -0.09 -9.67 -12.86
C LEU A 59 -1.51 -9.98 -12.40
N LYS A 60 -2.47 -9.08 -12.64
CA LYS A 60 -3.89 -9.31 -12.36
C LYS A 60 -4.43 -10.52 -13.08
N ASN A 61 -4.14 -10.65 -14.38
CA ASN A 61 -4.59 -11.79 -15.18
C ASN A 61 -3.97 -13.12 -14.73
N THR A 62 -2.74 -13.08 -14.22
CA THR A 62 -2.01 -14.28 -13.76
C THR A 62 -2.44 -14.72 -12.36
N THR A 63 -2.69 -13.76 -11.46
CA THR A 63 -2.99 -14.02 -10.05
C THR A 63 -4.49 -14.07 -9.73
N GLY A 64 -5.33 -13.53 -10.63
CA GLY A 64 -6.76 -13.36 -10.40
C GLY A 64 -7.13 -12.26 -9.39
N LYS A 65 -6.14 -11.56 -8.82
CA LYS A 65 -6.33 -10.53 -7.78
C LYS A 65 -6.04 -9.15 -8.33
N ASN A 66 -6.69 -8.12 -7.77
CA ASN A 66 -6.31 -6.75 -8.07
C ASN A 66 -4.89 -6.47 -7.57
N ILE A 67 -4.15 -5.66 -8.30
CA ILE A 67 -2.76 -5.36 -7.98
C ILE A 67 -2.66 -3.89 -7.59
N GLN A 68 -2.09 -3.62 -6.42
CA GLN A 68 -1.72 -2.29 -5.97
C GLN A 68 -0.22 -2.23 -5.78
N VAL A 69 0.40 -1.22 -6.36
CA VAL A 69 1.83 -0.94 -6.19
C VAL A 69 1.96 0.34 -5.36
N VAL A 70 2.78 0.29 -4.32
CA VAL A 70 3.07 1.41 -3.42
C VAL A 70 4.57 1.63 -3.43
N GLU A 71 5.00 2.86 -3.67
CA GLU A 71 6.42 3.21 -3.54
C GLU A 71 6.77 3.42 -2.07
N PHE A 72 7.82 2.78 -1.59
CA PHE A 72 8.34 3.00 -0.25
C PHE A 72 8.91 4.41 -0.10
N SER A 73 8.81 4.96 1.10
CA SER A 73 9.46 6.21 1.53
C SER A 73 9.83 6.07 3.00
N ASP A 74 11.00 6.56 3.39
CA ASP A 74 11.39 6.62 4.80
C ASP A 74 10.58 7.68 5.58
N ASP A 75 10.11 8.72 4.88
CA ASP A 75 9.17 9.69 5.44
C ASP A 75 7.75 9.10 5.50
N ALA A 76 7.19 9.06 6.71
CA ALA A 76 5.89 8.44 6.99
C ALA A 76 4.75 9.18 6.29
N GLU A 77 4.79 10.51 6.20
CA GLU A 77 3.77 11.30 5.53
C GLU A 77 3.70 10.96 4.03
N THR A 78 4.86 10.93 3.38
CA THR A 78 5.02 10.55 1.98
C THR A 78 4.61 9.10 1.74
N PHE A 79 4.99 8.17 2.62
CA PHE A 79 4.57 6.78 2.49
C PHE A 79 3.05 6.63 2.60
N ILE A 80 2.41 7.31 3.55
CA ILE A 80 0.94 7.32 3.66
C ILE A 80 0.31 7.91 2.40
N LYS A 81 0.82 9.02 1.86
CA LYS A 81 0.37 9.57 0.58
C LYS A 81 0.48 8.54 -0.55
N ASN A 82 1.58 7.80 -0.62
CA ASN A 82 1.76 6.73 -1.62
C ASN A 82 0.75 5.58 -1.44
N VAL A 83 0.45 5.18 -0.21
CA VAL A 83 -0.57 4.15 0.09
C VAL A 83 -1.96 4.58 -0.38
N PHE A 84 -2.30 5.86 -0.20
CA PHE A 84 -3.58 6.45 -0.56
C PHE A 84 -3.62 7.04 -1.98
N TYR A 85 -2.56 6.90 -2.78
CA TYR A 85 -2.38 7.56 -4.09
C TYR A 85 -3.60 7.48 -5.02
N ASN A 86 -4.25 6.32 -5.09
CA ASN A 86 -5.45 6.08 -5.91
C ASN A 86 -6.67 6.92 -5.53
N TYR A 87 -6.64 7.57 -4.37
CA TYR A 87 -7.71 8.41 -3.83
C TYR A 87 -7.35 9.90 -3.81
N GLY A 88 -6.19 10.29 -4.35
CA GLY A 88 -5.76 11.69 -4.42
C GLY A 88 -5.65 12.34 -3.02
N PRO A 89 -4.75 11.86 -2.15
CA PRO A 89 -4.59 12.43 -0.82
C PRO A 89 -4.08 13.87 -0.92
N GLU A 90 -4.82 14.80 -0.32
CA GLU A 90 -4.50 16.23 -0.32
C GLU A 90 -3.56 16.58 0.82
N LYS A 91 -3.81 16.00 2.00
CA LYS A 91 -3.08 16.28 3.23
C LYS A 91 -2.99 15.02 4.08
N VAL A 92 -1.87 14.88 4.79
CA VAL A 92 -1.69 13.86 5.82
C VAL A 92 -1.21 14.56 7.08
N GLU A 93 -1.88 14.31 8.19
CA GLU A 93 -1.53 14.85 9.50
C GLU A 93 -1.25 13.69 10.45
N ILE A 94 -0.06 13.67 11.04
CA ILE A 94 0.36 12.62 11.96
C ILE A 94 0.50 13.23 13.34
N GLU A 95 -0.17 12.64 14.33
CA GLU A 95 -0.14 13.09 15.72
C GLU A 95 -0.09 11.92 16.70
N THR A 96 0.43 12.19 17.89
CA THR A 96 0.43 11.21 18.99
C THR A 96 -0.81 11.41 19.85
N ARG A 97 -1.70 10.41 19.88
CA ARG A 97 -2.90 10.38 20.73
C ARG A 97 -2.66 9.40 21.88
N GLY A 98 -2.16 9.90 23.02
CA GLY A 98 -1.77 9.06 24.14
C GLY A 98 -0.60 8.15 23.79
N ASN A 99 -0.82 6.83 23.78
CA ASN A 99 0.21 5.84 23.48
C ASN A 99 0.22 5.35 22.03
N ILE A 100 -0.63 5.94 21.17
CA ILE A 100 -0.70 5.57 19.75
C ILE A 100 -0.37 6.76 18.86
N VAL A 101 0.24 6.49 17.71
CA VAL A 101 0.42 7.41 16.60
C VAL A 101 -0.77 7.25 15.66
N HIS A 102 -1.46 8.36 15.39
CA HIS A 102 -2.62 8.44 14.53
C HIS A 102 -2.32 9.31 13.30
N ALA A 103 -2.72 8.85 12.12
CA ALA A 103 -2.70 9.63 10.90
C ALA A 103 -4.12 9.98 10.43
N THR A 104 -4.34 11.23 10.05
CA THR A 104 -5.55 11.68 9.36
C THR A 104 -5.19 11.98 7.91
N VAL A 105 -5.87 11.32 6.96
CA VAL A 105 -5.66 11.54 5.52
C VAL A 105 -6.86 12.29 4.97
N THR A 106 -6.64 13.48 4.44
CA THR A 106 -7.69 14.27 3.77
C THR A 106 -7.75 13.89 2.29
N VAL A 107 -8.94 13.58 1.81
CA VAL A 107 -9.22 13.30 0.39
C VAL A 107 -10.48 14.06 -0.03
N ASP A 108 -10.74 14.12 -1.33
CA ASP A 108 -12.01 14.63 -1.85
C ASP A 108 -13.20 13.86 -1.19
N PRO A 109 -14.21 14.55 -0.61
CA PRO A 109 -15.39 13.92 -0.04
C PRO A 109 -16.10 12.92 -0.98
N ALA A 110 -16.06 13.15 -2.29
CA ALA A 110 -16.62 12.27 -3.31
C ALA A 110 -15.90 10.92 -3.41
N VAL A 111 -14.64 10.83 -2.96
CA VAL A 111 -13.83 9.60 -2.99
C VAL A 111 -13.61 8.99 -1.60
N LYS A 112 -13.94 9.70 -0.52
CA LYS A 112 -13.85 9.23 0.87
C LYS A 112 -14.44 7.84 1.08
N GLY A 113 -15.64 7.58 0.59
CA GLY A 113 -16.28 6.26 0.70
C GLY A 113 -15.47 5.14 0.03
N ARG A 114 -14.81 5.43 -1.10
CA ARG A 114 -13.94 4.47 -1.80
C ARG A 114 -12.61 4.27 -1.07
N ALA A 115 -12.05 5.33 -0.48
CA ALA A 115 -10.84 5.27 0.35
C ALA A 115 -11.04 4.40 1.59
N ILE A 116 -12.21 4.49 2.24
CA ILE A 116 -12.59 3.63 3.37
C ILE A 116 -12.84 2.19 2.89
N GLY A 117 -13.58 2.06 1.78
CA GLY A 117 -14.00 0.77 1.21
C GLY A 117 -15.14 0.11 1.98
N LYS A 118 -15.77 -0.91 1.37
CA LYS A 118 -16.87 -1.67 1.99
C LYS A 118 -16.40 -2.26 3.33
N ASN A 119 -17.16 -2.01 4.40
CA ASN A 119 -16.82 -2.42 5.78
C ASN A 119 -15.43 -1.95 6.25
N GLY A 120 -14.90 -0.85 5.70
CA GLY A 120 -13.58 -0.33 6.07
C GLY A 120 -12.40 -1.15 5.55
N LYS A 121 -12.62 -2.05 4.59
CA LYS A 121 -11.59 -2.99 4.11
C LYS A 121 -10.34 -2.29 3.56
N ASN A 122 -10.50 -1.23 2.77
CA ASN A 122 -9.36 -0.49 2.21
C ASN A 122 -8.59 0.26 3.32
N LEU A 123 -9.30 0.89 4.25
CA LEU A 123 -8.69 1.58 5.39
C LEU A 123 -7.92 0.61 6.29
N LYS A 124 -8.44 -0.60 6.50
CA LYS A 124 -7.75 -1.63 7.29
C LYS A 124 -6.44 -2.06 6.63
N ILE A 125 -6.46 -2.33 5.33
CA ILE A 125 -5.27 -2.65 4.52
C ILE A 125 -4.24 -1.52 4.61
N ALA A 126 -4.66 -0.27 4.42
CA ALA A 126 -3.78 0.87 4.50
C ALA A 126 -3.15 1.01 5.90
N ARG A 127 -3.95 0.88 6.96
CA ARG A 127 -3.48 0.92 8.35
C ARG A 127 -2.47 -0.20 8.64
N ASP A 128 -2.76 -1.43 8.24
CA ASP A 128 -1.84 -2.56 8.46
C ASP A 128 -0.52 -2.37 7.72
N LEU A 129 -0.57 -1.87 6.48
CA LEU A 129 0.62 -1.58 5.69
C LEU A 129 1.46 -0.45 6.30
N VAL A 130 0.85 0.68 6.64
CA VAL A 130 1.58 1.81 7.25
C VAL A 130 2.14 1.44 8.62
N ASN A 131 1.40 0.69 9.44
CA ASN A 131 1.88 0.28 10.75
C ASN A 131 3.13 -0.61 10.66
N ARG A 132 3.20 -1.50 9.66
CA ARG A 132 4.37 -2.36 9.41
C ARG A 132 5.65 -1.58 9.12
N HIS A 133 5.55 -0.45 8.43
CA HIS A 133 6.70 0.34 7.98
C HIS A 133 7.03 1.54 8.87
N HIS A 134 6.02 2.18 9.48
CA HIS A 134 6.19 3.44 10.22
C HIS A 134 5.57 3.45 11.62
N ASN A 135 5.07 2.31 12.13
CA ASN A 135 4.49 2.20 13.47
C ASN A 135 3.37 3.24 13.73
N VAL A 136 2.54 3.51 12.72
CA VAL A 136 1.30 4.30 12.83
C VAL A 136 0.14 3.35 13.09
N GLN A 137 -0.34 3.28 14.33
CA GLN A 137 -1.31 2.26 14.74
C GLN A 137 -2.74 2.57 14.31
N SER A 138 -3.05 3.82 13.95
CA SER A 138 -4.40 4.26 13.63
C SER A 138 -4.42 5.22 12.45
N ILE A 139 -5.38 5.03 11.54
CA ILE A 139 -5.59 5.91 10.39
C ILE A 139 -7.08 6.26 10.29
N SER A 140 -7.39 7.53 10.02
CA SER A 140 -8.72 8.00 9.62
C SER A 140 -8.68 8.72 8.28
N VAL A 141 -9.83 8.78 7.61
CA VAL A 141 -9.99 9.52 6.35
C VAL A 141 -10.95 10.68 6.60
N ALA A 142 -10.46 11.90 6.42
CA ALA A 142 -11.22 13.14 6.52
C ALA A 142 -11.91 13.46 5.20
#